data_AF-A0A957PCC2-F1
#
_entry.id   AF-A0A957PCC2-F1
#
_cell.length_a   1.000
_cell.length_b   1.000
_cell.length_c   1.000
_cell.angle_alpha   90.00
_cell.angle_beta   90.00
_cell.angle_gamma   90.00
#
_symmetry.space_group_name_H-M   'P 1'
#
loop_
_entity.id
_entity.type
_entity.pdbx_description
1 polymer ?
#
loop_
_entity_poly.entity_id
_entity_poly.type
_entity_poly.pdbx_seq_one_letter_code
_entity_poly.pdbx_strand_id
1 'polypeptide(L)'
;MSDDLLQTKLHVPRLRPSLVPRPRLIEALNQGRTGKLTLISAAAGFGKTTLVSSWIDALQTERAPLPPASHVPTQIAWLSLDENDSAPARFLAYVIAALQRIDPHIGASAQPMLQASPLPLPTVLTALLNDVASQPEQIVLVLDDYHVIDARPIDEALAFLLDNAPPQLHLVITTREDPNLPLARLRVRGLLTEVRAADLRFTLAETARFLQNVMGLALTEEQIAALEARTEGWIAGLQMAALSMRGQEDIASFIQSFTGSHHFVLDYLLEEVLHQQPPHVQTFLLKTAILNQLTGSLCDALTGEASGQQILESLERANLFLVPLDNERRWYRYHHLFAELLRQRLLESREERDLNALHSRASQWYEANGLELEAFHHATAANDIARALRLIEGDGLPLYFRGEAIPIRHWLASLPAGEFRARPALWVIYASVLTMTGRLHENIEEILQAAETALKDKVEDDKTADLRGQIAANRAMLAVPKNQVETIITQSRRALELLHADNAPMRTTTTWTLGYAYQVQGKWAAARKAYTETIAQSQKSGNLMTEIAATTCVGQIQEAENQAHQAAASFRRVLDLIGDPPWPAACEACVGLARIH
;
A
#
# COMPACT_ATOMS: atom_id res chain seq x y z
N MET A 1 31.81 -25.02 -36.36
CA MET A 1 32.43 -24.55 -35.11
C MET A 1 31.36 -24.52 -34.02
N SER A 2 30.91 -25.70 -33.62
CA SER A 2 29.92 -25.93 -32.55
C SER A 2 30.54 -25.97 -31.15
N ASP A 3 31.83 -25.63 -31.01
CA ASP A 3 32.64 -25.95 -29.82
C ASP A 3 32.68 -24.87 -28.73
N ASP A 4 32.09 -23.69 -28.94
CA ASP A 4 32.12 -22.58 -27.95
C ASP A 4 30.75 -22.29 -27.29
N LEU A 5 29.85 -23.29 -27.27
CA LEU A 5 28.59 -23.19 -26.51
C LEU A 5 28.72 -23.82 -25.12
N LEU A 6 28.35 -23.07 -24.09
CA LEU A 6 28.37 -23.53 -22.71
C LEU A 6 27.22 -24.52 -22.46
N GLN A 7 27.56 -25.81 -22.35
CA GLN A 7 26.59 -26.89 -22.19
C GLN A 7 25.76 -26.77 -20.91
N THR A 8 26.29 -26.14 -19.86
CA THR A 8 25.58 -25.92 -18.59
C THR A 8 24.32 -25.07 -18.75
N LYS A 9 24.29 -24.15 -19.72
CA LYS A 9 23.13 -23.29 -20.02
C LYS A 9 21.95 -24.08 -20.59
N LEU A 10 22.21 -25.28 -21.10
CA LEU A 10 21.22 -26.11 -21.78
C LEU A 10 20.56 -27.14 -20.85
N HIS A 11 20.85 -27.11 -19.54
CA HIS A 11 20.32 -28.05 -18.55
C HIS A 11 19.32 -27.39 -17.62
N VAL A 12 18.24 -28.11 -17.31
CA VAL A 12 17.30 -27.71 -16.27
C VAL A 12 18.05 -27.64 -14.92
N PRO A 13 17.96 -26.50 -14.20
CA PRO A 13 18.57 -26.35 -12.89
C PRO A 13 18.10 -27.45 -11.92
N ARG A 14 19.03 -27.98 -11.12
CA ARG A 14 18.69 -29.00 -10.13
C ARG A 14 17.82 -28.42 -9.02
N LEU A 15 16.70 -29.08 -8.78
CA LEU A 15 15.82 -28.77 -7.66
C LEU A 15 16.49 -29.06 -6.32
N ARG A 16 16.23 -28.20 -5.34
CA ARG A 16 16.65 -28.45 -3.96
C ARG A 16 15.77 -29.56 -3.37
N PRO A 17 16.29 -30.40 -2.44
CA PRO A 17 15.52 -31.51 -1.87
C PRO A 17 14.26 -31.07 -1.11
N SER A 18 14.30 -29.90 -0.48
CA SER A 18 13.22 -29.35 0.35
C SER A 18 12.56 -28.17 -0.36
N LEU A 19 11.53 -28.47 -1.15
CA LEU A 19 10.71 -27.47 -1.85
C LEU A 19 9.31 -27.39 -1.24
N VAL A 20 8.76 -26.18 -1.26
CA VAL A 20 7.35 -25.94 -0.92
C VAL A 20 6.51 -26.26 -2.15
N PRO A 21 5.60 -27.26 -2.11
CA PRO A 21 4.76 -27.56 -3.26
C PRO A 21 3.74 -26.44 -3.50
N ARG A 22 3.57 -26.07 -4.78
CA ARG A 22 2.71 -24.98 -5.25
C ARG A 22 1.68 -25.46 -6.27
N PRO A 23 0.77 -26.39 -5.90
CA PRO A 23 -0.09 -27.09 -6.86
C PRO A 23 -0.93 -26.15 -7.72
N ARG A 24 -1.38 -25.01 -7.18
CA ARG A 24 -2.13 -23.99 -7.93
C ARG A 24 -1.36 -23.43 -9.13
N LEU A 25 -0.04 -23.25 -8.99
CA LEU A 25 0.80 -22.71 -10.07
C LEU A 25 1.16 -23.80 -11.06
N ILE A 26 1.44 -25.02 -10.59
CA ILE A 26 1.66 -26.19 -11.44
C ILE A 26 0.45 -26.44 -12.34
N GLU A 27 -0.76 -26.38 -11.77
CA GLU A 27 -2.01 -26.53 -12.52
C GLU A 27 -2.20 -25.41 -13.56
N ALA A 28 -1.90 -24.15 -13.19
CA ALA A 28 -1.96 -23.04 -14.13
C ALA A 28 -0.99 -23.22 -15.32
N LEU A 29 0.24 -23.70 -15.06
CA LEU A 29 1.22 -24.00 -16.10
C LEU A 29 0.77 -25.18 -16.97
N ASN A 30 0.17 -26.22 -16.38
CA ASN A 30 -0.39 -27.35 -17.12
C ASN A 30 -1.51 -26.93 -18.08
N GLN A 31 -2.45 -26.10 -17.61
CA GLN A 31 -3.53 -25.56 -18.46
C GLN A 31 -2.98 -24.68 -19.58
N GLY A 32 -1.94 -23.90 -19.29
CA GLY A 32 -1.29 -23.00 -20.24
C GLY A 32 -0.58 -23.67 -21.41
N ARG A 33 -0.27 -24.97 -21.31
CA ARG A 33 0.35 -25.76 -22.40
C ARG A 33 -0.47 -25.79 -23.69
N THR A 34 -1.76 -25.51 -23.60
CA THR A 34 -2.66 -25.44 -24.77
C THR A 34 -2.45 -24.15 -25.58
N GLY A 35 -1.86 -23.12 -24.98
CA GLY A 35 -1.48 -21.87 -25.62
C GLY A 35 -0.07 -21.92 -26.24
N LYS A 36 0.37 -20.79 -26.78
CA LYS A 36 1.70 -20.66 -27.42
C LYS A 36 2.79 -20.17 -26.47
N LEU A 37 2.41 -19.35 -25.49
CA LEU A 37 3.35 -18.69 -24.58
C LEU A 37 2.87 -18.80 -23.13
N THR A 38 3.76 -19.26 -22.26
CA THR A 38 3.67 -19.03 -20.82
C THR A 38 4.71 -18.00 -20.41
N LEU A 39 4.27 -16.88 -19.86
CA LEU A 39 5.14 -15.80 -19.37
C LEU A 39 5.13 -15.76 -17.84
N ILE A 40 6.29 -15.97 -17.23
CA ILE A 40 6.50 -15.88 -15.79
C ILE A 40 7.34 -14.64 -15.52
N SER A 41 6.68 -13.55 -15.11
CA SER A 41 7.27 -12.21 -15.00
C SER A 41 7.11 -11.65 -13.59
N ALA A 42 8.24 -11.44 -12.92
CA ALA A 42 8.33 -10.85 -11.59
C ALA A 42 9.77 -10.49 -11.26
N ALA A 43 9.97 -9.64 -10.25
CA ALA A 43 11.30 -9.28 -9.76
C ALA A 43 12.16 -10.49 -9.36
N ALA A 44 13.43 -10.21 -9.05
CA ALA A 44 14.32 -11.21 -8.49
C ALA A 44 13.78 -11.77 -7.16
N GLY A 45 14.10 -13.03 -6.86
CA GLY A 45 13.74 -13.66 -5.58
C GLY A 45 12.29 -14.15 -5.43
N PHE A 46 11.46 -14.09 -6.49
CA PHE A 46 10.09 -14.67 -6.50
C PHE A 46 10.03 -16.16 -6.90
N GLY A 47 11.18 -16.81 -7.12
CA GLY A 47 11.24 -18.26 -7.39
C GLY A 47 10.78 -18.68 -8.79
N LYS A 48 10.90 -17.81 -9.80
CA LYS A 48 10.49 -18.08 -11.20
C LYS A 48 11.14 -19.36 -11.76
N THR A 49 12.47 -19.42 -11.77
CA THR A 49 13.24 -20.57 -12.25
C THR A 49 12.88 -21.85 -11.47
N THR A 50 12.78 -21.74 -10.14
CA THR A 50 12.39 -22.87 -9.28
C THR A 50 10.99 -23.40 -9.60
N LEU A 51 10.03 -22.51 -9.92
CA LEU A 51 8.70 -22.90 -10.35
C LEU A 51 8.73 -23.70 -11.65
N VAL A 52 9.46 -23.21 -12.68
CA VAL A 52 9.54 -23.92 -13.97
C VAL A 52 10.26 -25.25 -13.81
N SER A 53 11.37 -25.30 -13.08
CA SER A 53 12.07 -26.56 -12.80
C SER A 53 11.18 -27.54 -12.04
N SER A 54 10.38 -27.08 -11.07
CA SER A 54 9.44 -27.94 -10.32
C SER A 54 8.30 -28.44 -11.19
N TRP A 55 7.84 -27.63 -12.14
CA TRP A 55 6.83 -28.02 -13.11
C TRP A 55 7.36 -29.06 -14.10
N ILE A 56 8.59 -28.89 -14.60
CA ILE A 56 9.25 -29.88 -15.45
C ILE A 56 9.44 -31.20 -14.71
N ASP A 57 9.90 -31.17 -13.46
CA ASP A 57 10.04 -32.38 -12.64
C ASP A 57 8.70 -33.09 -12.44
N ALA A 58 7.62 -32.35 -12.18
CA ALA A 58 6.27 -32.91 -12.10
C ALA A 58 5.84 -33.57 -13.44
N LEU A 59 6.09 -32.91 -14.57
CA LEU A 59 5.80 -33.47 -15.91
C LEU A 59 6.59 -34.74 -16.21
N GLN A 60 7.81 -34.87 -15.67
CA GLN A 60 8.68 -36.04 -15.87
C GLN A 60 8.38 -37.18 -14.87
N THR A 61 7.88 -36.86 -13.68
CA THR A 61 7.61 -37.84 -12.60
C THR A 61 6.18 -38.37 -12.56
N GLU A 62 5.20 -37.61 -13.05
CA GLU A 62 3.82 -38.08 -13.30
C GLU A 62 3.81 -39.08 -14.48
N ARG A 63 3.34 -40.33 -14.45
CA ARG A 63 2.59 -41.18 -13.49
C ARG A 63 1.30 -40.61 -12.87
N ALA A 64 0.80 -39.46 -13.33
CA ALA A 64 -0.57 -39.04 -12.99
C ALA A 64 -1.60 -39.82 -13.83
N PRO A 65 -2.72 -40.28 -13.24
CA PRO A 65 -3.80 -40.94 -13.97
C PRO A 65 -4.63 -39.89 -14.71
N LEU A 66 -4.14 -39.43 -15.85
CA LEU A 66 -4.97 -38.79 -16.86
C LEU A 66 -5.71 -39.89 -17.65
N PRO A 67 -6.96 -39.66 -18.09
CA PRO A 67 -7.74 -40.68 -18.79
C PRO A 67 -7.01 -41.18 -20.05
N PRO A 68 -7.06 -42.49 -20.35
CA PRO A 68 -6.25 -43.10 -21.40
C PRO A 68 -6.85 -42.81 -22.78
N ALA A 69 -6.46 -41.68 -23.38
CA ALA A 69 -6.47 -41.49 -24.83
C ALA A 69 -5.64 -40.24 -25.16
N SER A 70 -4.51 -40.41 -25.87
CA SER A 70 -3.75 -39.32 -26.53
C SER A 70 -2.65 -38.60 -25.71
N HIS A 71 -1.82 -39.31 -24.94
CA HIS A 71 -0.60 -38.69 -24.41
C HIS A 71 0.54 -38.70 -25.43
N VAL A 72 0.73 -37.58 -26.10
CA VAL A 72 1.97 -37.27 -26.81
C VAL A 72 3.06 -36.97 -25.75
N PRO A 73 4.24 -37.65 -25.77
CA PRO A 73 5.33 -37.34 -24.86
C PRO A 73 5.71 -35.87 -24.95
N THR A 74 6.08 -35.25 -23.83
CA THR A 74 6.52 -33.85 -23.80
C THR A 74 8.03 -33.80 -23.61
N GLN A 75 8.72 -33.22 -24.58
CA GLN A 75 10.16 -33.04 -24.59
C GLN A 75 10.51 -31.62 -24.13
N ILE A 76 11.59 -31.49 -23.36
CA ILE A 76 11.99 -30.23 -22.74
C ILE A 76 13.30 -29.76 -23.34
N ALA A 77 13.29 -28.56 -23.93
CA ALA A 77 14.49 -27.81 -24.29
C ALA A 77 14.63 -26.65 -23.31
N TRP A 78 15.78 -26.55 -22.64
CA TRP A 78 16.06 -25.49 -21.67
C TRP A 78 17.21 -24.62 -22.16
N LEU A 79 17.07 -23.30 -22.02
CA LEU A 79 18.13 -22.33 -22.25
C LEU A 79 18.12 -21.27 -21.15
N SER A 80 19.14 -21.28 -20.28
CA SER A 80 19.45 -20.17 -19.39
C SER A 80 20.25 -19.11 -20.14
N LEU A 81 19.77 -17.88 -20.14
CA LEU A 81 20.35 -16.76 -20.90
C LEU A 81 21.36 -15.97 -20.04
N ASP A 82 22.34 -15.36 -20.70
CA ASP A 82 23.20 -14.33 -20.09
C ASP A 82 23.41 -13.15 -21.06
N GLU A 83 23.99 -12.06 -20.56
CA GLU A 83 24.18 -10.80 -21.31
C GLU A 83 24.91 -10.98 -22.65
N ASN A 84 25.78 -11.99 -22.77
CA ASN A 84 26.56 -12.25 -23.98
C ASN A 84 25.73 -12.86 -25.11
N ASP A 85 24.48 -13.28 -24.84
CA ASP A 85 23.61 -13.89 -25.84
C ASP A 85 22.79 -12.88 -26.65
N SER A 86 22.97 -11.57 -26.41
CA SER A 86 22.24 -10.51 -27.13
C SER A 86 22.56 -10.44 -28.64
N ALA A 87 23.60 -11.17 -29.11
CA ALA A 87 23.88 -11.32 -30.53
C ALA A 87 22.94 -12.35 -31.19
N PRO A 88 22.12 -11.98 -32.21
CA PRO A 88 21.07 -12.87 -32.76
C PRO A 88 21.58 -14.23 -33.26
N ALA A 89 22.74 -14.28 -33.90
CA ALA A 89 23.32 -15.53 -34.37
C ALA A 89 23.71 -16.47 -33.21
N ARG A 90 24.22 -15.91 -32.11
CA ARG A 90 24.59 -16.67 -30.90
C ARG A 90 23.35 -17.14 -30.16
N PHE A 91 22.36 -16.27 -29.98
CA PHE A 91 21.07 -16.64 -29.40
C PHE A 91 20.46 -17.84 -30.14
N LEU A 92 20.36 -17.75 -31.47
CA LEU A 92 19.81 -18.83 -32.28
C LEU A 92 20.68 -20.09 -32.26
N ALA A 93 22.01 -19.96 -32.16
CA ALA A 93 22.88 -21.12 -31.98
C ALA A 93 22.56 -21.87 -30.67
N TYR A 94 22.32 -21.16 -29.57
CA TYR A 94 21.90 -21.78 -28.31
C TYR A 94 20.48 -22.34 -28.37
N VAL A 95 19.53 -21.67 -29.02
CA VAL A 95 18.17 -22.21 -29.22
C VAL A 95 18.21 -23.50 -30.02
N ILE A 96 18.96 -23.53 -31.13
CA ILE A 96 19.16 -24.75 -31.92
C ILE A 96 19.82 -25.83 -31.06
N ALA A 97 20.89 -25.51 -30.33
CA ALA A 97 21.58 -26.47 -29.47
C ALA A 97 20.68 -27.03 -28.35
N ALA A 98 19.79 -26.21 -27.78
CA ALA A 98 18.81 -26.65 -26.79
C ALA A 98 17.82 -27.67 -27.38
N LEU A 99 17.31 -27.38 -28.59
CA LEU A 99 16.38 -28.25 -29.31
C LEU A 99 17.05 -29.53 -29.82
N GLN A 100 18.34 -29.46 -30.21
CA GLN A 100 19.14 -30.62 -30.65
C GLN A 100 19.36 -31.67 -29.56
N ARG A 101 19.11 -31.33 -28.28
CA ARG A 101 19.11 -32.31 -27.18
C ARG A 101 17.89 -33.24 -27.21
N ILE A 102 16.84 -32.84 -27.91
CA ILE A 102 15.64 -33.65 -28.15
C ILE A 102 15.88 -34.53 -29.38
N ASP A 103 16.20 -33.89 -30.51
CA ASP A 103 16.56 -34.56 -31.76
C ASP A 103 17.70 -33.80 -32.46
N PRO A 104 18.87 -34.42 -32.67
CA PRO A 104 20.03 -33.79 -33.31
C PRO A 104 19.77 -33.19 -34.70
N HIS A 105 18.69 -33.60 -35.38
CA HIS A 105 18.35 -33.09 -36.72
C HIS A 105 17.66 -31.72 -36.67
N ILE A 106 17.06 -31.33 -35.53
CA ILE A 106 16.37 -30.04 -35.42
C ILE A 106 17.36 -28.90 -35.63
N GLY A 107 17.06 -28.01 -36.58
CA GLY A 107 17.88 -26.86 -36.90
C GLY A 107 19.19 -27.19 -37.63
N ALA A 108 19.41 -28.44 -38.05
CA ALA A 108 20.64 -28.85 -38.76
C ALA A 108 20.81 -28.10 -40.10
N SER A 109 19.70 -27.82 -40.79
CA SER A 109 19.68 -27.02 -42.03
C SER A 109 19.87 -25.52 -41.76
N ALA A 110 19.44 -25.05 -40.59
CA ALA A 110 19.51 -23.65 -40.16
C ALA A 110 20.89 -23.26 -39.61
N GLN A 111 21.63 -24.20 -39.02
CA GLN A 111 22.91 -23.95 -38.34
C GLN A 111 24.00 -23.34 -39.25
N PRO A 112 24.21 -23.80 -40.50
CA PRO A 112 25.17 -23.16 -41.41
C PRO A 112 24.79 -21.71 -41.77
N MET A 113 23.49 -21.40 -41.78
CA MET A 113 22.97 -20.08 -42.14
C MET A 113 23.27 -19.02 -41.07
N LEU A 114 23.57 -19.44 -39.83
CA LEU A 114 23.96 -18.53 -38.75
C LEU A 114 25.28 -17.78 -39.03
N GLN A 115 26.08 -18.27 -39.98
CA GLN A 115 27.35 -17.65 -40.39
C GLN A 115 27.18 -16.61 -41.51
N ALA A 116 25.98 -16.48 -42.08
CA ALA A 116 25.72 -15.53 -43.15
C ALA A 116 25.68 -14.09 -42.61
N SER A 117 26.19 -13.14 -43.41
CA SER A 117 26.12 -11.71 -43.13
C SER A 117 25.53 -10.97 -44.35
N PRO A 118 24.33 -10.37 -44.23
CA PRO A 118 23.49 -10.30 -43.04
C PRO A 118 22.85 -11.66 -42.69
N LEU A 119 22.51 -11.85 -41.41
CA LEU A 119 21.83 -13.05 -40.92
C LEU A 119 20.40 -13.12 -41.50
N PRO A 120 20.04 -14.16 -42.28
CA PRO A 120 18.69 -14.31 -42.83
C PRO A 120 17.72 -14.86 -41.79
N LEU A 121 17.40 -14.04 -40.77
CA LEU A 121 16.56 -14.41 -39.62
C LEU A 121 15.26 -15.15 -40.01
N PRO A 122 14.42 -14.66 -40.94
CA PRO A 122 13.17 -15.34 -41.30
C PRO A 122 13.40 -16.76 -41.85
N THR A 123 14.44 -16.95 -42.66
CA THR A 123 14.74 -18.24 -43.29
C THR A 123 15.28 -19.24 -42.25
N VAL A 124 16.14 -18.79 -41.34
CA VAL A 124 16.62 -19.59 -40.20
C VAL A 124 15.45 -20.06 -39.33
N LEU A 125 14.56 -19.14 -38.96
CA LEU A 125 13.41 -19.45 -38.12
C LEU A 125 12.41 -20.35 -38.81
N THR A 126 12.18 -20.17 -40.11
CA THR A 126 11.27 -21.02 -40.90
C THR A 126 11.80 -22.44 -41.00
N ALA A 127 13.10 -22.62 -41.26
CA ALA A 127 13.73 -23.93 -41.25
C ALA A 127 13.57 -24.62 -39.88
N LEU A 128 13.86 -23.88 -38.80
CA LEU A 128 13.71 -24.40 -37.44
C LEU A 128 12.25 -24.79 -37.10
N LEU A 129 11.28 -23.95 -37.46
CA LEU A 129 9.86 -24.21 -37.20
C LEU A 129 9.34 -25.42 -38.00
N ASN A 130 9.82 -25.62 -39.22
CA ASN A 130 9.48 -26.80 -40.03
C ASN A 130 10.04 -28.08 -39.39
N ASP A 131 11.29 -28.05 -38.91
CA ASP A 131 11.88 -29.18 -38.21
C ASP A 131 11.08 -29.51 -36.94
N VAL A 132 10.69 -28.50 -36.16
CA VAL A 132 9.86 -28.66 -34.95
C VAL A 132 8.45 -29.19 -35.29
N ALA A 133 7.83 -28.69 -36.36
CA ALA A 133 6.51 -29.15 -36.81
C ALA A 133 6.51 -30.62 -37.27
N SER A 134 7.67 -31.15 -37.67
CA SER A 134 7.84 -32.54 -38.08
C SER A 134 8.00 -33.52 -36.91
N GLN A 135 8.19 -33.01 -35.68
CA GLN A 135 8.35 -33.84 -34.49
C GLN A 135 7.00 -34.43 -34.04
N PRO A 136 6.98 -35.70 -33.63
CA PRO A 136 5.76 -36.33 -33.13
C PRO A 136 5.42 -35.91 -31.70
N GLU A 137 6.41 -35.49 -30.91
CA GLU A 137 6.25 -35.02 -29.54
C GLU A 137 5.86 -33.53 -29.42
N GLN A 138 5.27 -33.16 -28.28
CA GLN A 138 5.20 -31.75 -27.89
C GLN A 138 6.57 -31.31 -27.36
N ILE A 139 7.02 -30.13 -27.76
CA ILE A 139 8.27 -29.51 -27.36
C ILE A 139 7.96 -28.27 -26.52
N VAL A 140 8.45 -28.26 -25.29
CA VAL A 140 8.48 -27.07 -24.43
C VAL A 140 9.88 -26.47 -24.52
N LEU A 141 9.98 -25.26 -25.07
CA LEU A 141 11.21 -24.47 -25.06
C LEU A 141 11.14 -23.47 -23.89
N VAL A 142 12.06 -23.60 -22.93
CA VAL A 142 12.20 -22.67 -21.81
C VAL A 142 13.34 -21.70 -22.08
N LEU A 143 13.04 -20.41 -22.03
CA LEU A 143 14.00 -19.32 -22.01
C LEU A 143 14.01 -18.73 -20.59
N ASP A 144 15.02 -19.09 -19.82
CA ASP A 144 15.19 -18.64 -18.45
C ASP A 144 16.06 -17.37 -18.40
N ASP A 145 15.62 -16.40 -17.59
CA ASP A 145 16.24 -15.09 -17.40
C ASP A 145 16.26 -14.18 -18.65
N TYR A 146 15.18 -14.16 -19.45
CA TYR A 146 15.11 -13.39 -20.71
C TYR A 146 15.42 -11.89 -20.62
N HIS A 147 15.13 -11.23 -19.49
CA HIS A 147 15.49 -9.82 -19.23
C HIS A 147 16.98 -9.47 -19.43
N VAL A 148 17.90 -10.43 -19.42
CA VAL A 148 19.32 -10.17 -19.70
C VAL A 148 19.61 -9.91 -21.19
N ILE A 149 18.62 -10.18 -22.05
CA ILE A 149 18.71 -9.96 -23.50
C ILE A 149 18.23 -8.56 -23.83
N ASP A 150 19.18 -7.70 -24.19
CA ASP A 150 18.89 -6.35 -24.69
C ASP A 150 19.13 -6.29 -26.20
N ALA A 151 18.21 -6.86 -26.97
CA ALA A 151 18.34 -6.92 -28.42
C ALA A 151 16.98 -7.01 -29.14
N ARG A 152 16.55 -5.88 -29.71
CA ARG A 152 15.33 -5.81 -30.54
C ARG A 152 15.23 -6.87 -31.65
N PRO A 153 16.31 -7.24 -32.37
CA PRO A 153 16.23 -8.31 -33.37
C PRO A 153 15.87 -9.68 -32.78
N ILE A 154 16.17 -9.94 -31.50
CA ILE A 154 15.78 -11.18 -30.81
C ILE A 154 14.31 -11.13 -30.43
N ASP A 155 13.79 -9.98 -29.96
CA ASP A 155 12.35 -9.81 -29.75
C ASP A 155 11.56 -10.04 -31.04
N GLU A 156 12.03 -9.50 -32.16
CA GLU A 156 11.44 -9.70 -33.48
C GLU A 156 11.48 -11.17 -33.91
N ALA A 157 12.57 -11.88 -33.62
CA ALA A 157 12.70 -13.31 -33.87
C ALA A 157 11.71 -14.14 -33.03
N LEU A 158 11.56 -13.83 -31.73
CA LEU A 158 10.57 -14.48 -30.86
C LEU A 158 9.13 -14.15 -31.27
N ALA A 159 8.85 -12.91 -31.68
CA ALA A 159 7.54 -12.54 -32.20
C ALA A 159 7.20 -13.35 -33.47
N PHE A 160 8.17 -13.50 -34.39
CA PHE A 160 8.02 -14.34 -35.58
C PHE A 160 7.79 -15.81 -35.22
N LEU A 161 8.55 -16.35 -34.26
CA LEU A 161 8.35 -17.71 -33.73
C LEU A 161 6.94 -17.87 -33.16
N LEU A 162 6.46 -16.96 -32.34
CA LEU A 162 5.12 -17.04 -31.74
C LEU A 162 4.00 -16.93 -32.78
N ASP A 163 4.16 -16.10 -33.80
CA ASP A 163 3.18 -15.99 -34.88
C ASP A 163 3.06 -17.29 -35.69
N ASN A 164 4.19 -17.94 -35.94
CA ASN A 164 4.28 -19.12 -36.80
C ASN A 164 4.48 -20.45 -36.05
N ALA A 165 4.43 -20.44 -34.72
CA ALA A 165 4.66 -21.62 -33.89
C ALA A 165 3.67 -22.73 -34.25
N PRO A 166 4.16 -23.94 -34.57
CA PRO A 166 3.31 -25.10 -34.80
C PRO A 166 2.70 -25.58 -33.46
N PRO A 167 1.62 -26.38 -33.47
CA PRO A 167 0.98 -26.89 -32.24
C PRO A 167 1.90 -27.71 -31.33
N GLN A 168 3.01 -28.22 -31.87
CA GLN A 168 4.03 -28.94 -31.12
C GLN A 168 4.86 -28.02 -30.22
N LEU A 169 5.00 -26.72 -30.55
CA LEU A 169 5.90 -25.81 -29.83
C LEU A 169 5.13 -24.98 -28.79
N HIS A 170 5.54 -25.12 -27.53
CA HIS A 170 5.12 -24.24 -26.44
C HIS A 170 6.34 -23.48 -25.89
N LEU A 171 6.27 -22.16 -25.85
CA LEU A 171 7.34 -21.31 -25.33
C LEU A 171 7.06 -20.93 -23.87
N VAL A 172 8.06 -21.08 -23.00
CA VAL A 172 8.03 -20.61 -21.62
C VAL A 172 9.14 -19.59 -21.43
N ILE A 173 8.78 -18.39 -20.96
CA ILE A 173 9.75 -17.32 -20.68
C ILE A 173 9.71 -16.98 -19.19
N THR A 174 10.87 -17.04 -18.52
CA THR A 174 11.04 -16.40 -17.22
C THR A 174 11.77 -15.07 -17.41
N THR A 175 11.31 -14.02 -16.74
CA THR A 175 11.85 -12.68 -16.93
C THR A 175 11.64 -11.80 -15.69
N ARG A 176 12.48 -10.77 -15.53
CA ARG A 176 12.29 -9.72 -14.53
C ARG A 176 11.41 -8.57 -15.03
N GLU A 177 11.25 -8.43 -16.34
CA GLU A 177 10.47 -7.36 -16.97
C GLU A 177 9.66 -7.87 -18.16
N ASP A 178 8.63 -7.14 -18.55
CA ASP A 178 7.81 -7.55 -19.69
C ASP A 178 8.60 -7.41 -21.00
N PRO A 179 8.80 -8.52 -21.74
CA PRO A 179 9.54 -8.47 -23.00
C PRO A 179 8.74 -7.71 -24.04
N ASN A 180 9.44 -7.13 -25.03
CA ASN A 180 8.82 -6.38 -26.12
C ASN A 180 8.18 -7.33 -27.16
N LEU A 181 7.20 -8.11 -26.70
CA LEU A 181 6.43 -9.07 -27.47
C LEU A 181 4.97 -8.60 -27.58
N PRO A 182 4.22 -9.09 -28.58
CA PRO A 182 2.81 -8.74 -28.77
C PRO A 182 1.88 -9.43 -27.75
N LEU A 183 2.15 -9.26 -26.45
CA LEU A 183 1.47 -9.94 -25.33
C LEU A 183 -0.05 -9.68 -25.33
N ALA A 184 -0.48 -8.44 -25.58
CA ALA A 184 -1.89 -8.08 -25.63
C ALA A 184 -2.66 -8.88 -26.71
N ARG A 185 -2.04 -9.09 -27.88
CA ARG A 185 -2.63 -9.88 -28.97
C ARG A 185 -2.75 -11.35 -28.59
N LEU A 186 -1.73 -11.91 -27.92
CA LEU A 186 -1.77 -13.30 -27.46
C LEU A 186 -2.82 -13.51 -26.35
N ARG A 187 -2.95 -12.52 -25.44
CA ARG A 187 -3.95 -12.51 -24.37
C ARG A 187 -5.38 -12.58 -24.92
N VAL A 188 -5.72 -11.71 -25.88
CA VAL A 188 -7.07 -11.69 -26.51
C VAL A 188 -7.38 -13.00 -27.24
N ARG A 189 -6.36 -13.68 -27.78
CA ARG A 189 -6.52 -14.96 -28.49
C ARG A 189 -6.54 -16.18 -27.57
N GLY A 190 -6.39 -16.01 -26.25
CA GLY A 190 -6.27 -17.14 -25.31
C GLY A 190 -5.01 -17.99 -25.53
N LEU A 191 -3.96 -17.41 -26.12
CA LEU A 191 -2.69 -18.10 -26.42
C LEU A 191 -1.58 -17.79 -25.41
N LEU A 192 -1.89 -17.01 -24.38
CA LEU A 192 -0.95 -16.55 -23.36
C LEU A 192 -1.44 -16.97 -21.97
N THR A 193 -0.56 -17.63 -21.22
CA THR A 193 -0.70 -17.84 -19.77
C THR A 193 0.30 -16.95 -19.06
N GLU A 194 -0.17 -16.16 -18.09
CA GLU A 194 0.67 -15.23 -17.34
C GLU A 194 0.72 -15.63 -15.87
N VAL A 195 1.93 -15.69 -15.32
CA VAL A 195 2.16 -15.86 -13.88
C VAL A 195 2.96 -14.65 -13.42
N ARG A 196 2.32 -13.79 -12.61
CA ARG A 196 2.88 -12.50 -12.19
C ARG A 196 3.37 -12.54 -10.75
N ALA A 197 4.01 -11.46 -10.30
CA ALA A 197 4.51 -11.34 -8.93
C ALA A 197 3.44 -11.66 -7.88
N ALA A 198 2.19 -11.18 -8.06
CA ALA A 198 1.08 -11.47 -7.16
C ALA A 198 0.78 -12.98 -7.05
N ASP A 199 0.84 -13.71 -8.17
CA ASP A 199 0.65 -15.17 -8.18
C ASP A 199 1.83 -15.88 -7.54
N LEU A 200 3.05 -15.37 -7.73
CA LEU A 200 4.29 -15.97 -7.24
C LEU A 200 4.55 -15.74 -5.75
N ARG A 201 3.88 -14.78 -5.10
CA ARG A 201 3.95 -14.62 -3.64
C ARG A 201 3.54 -15.91 -2.94
N PHE A 202 4.23 -16.24 -1.86
CA PHE A 202 3.78 -17.32 -0.99
C PHE A 202 2.48 -16.92 -0.32
N THR A 203 1.50 -17.81 -0.39
CA THR A 203 0.32 -17.73 0.47
C THR A 203 0.72 -17.94 1.93
N LEU A 204 -0.16 -17.63 2.88
CA LEU A 204 0.09 -17.91 4.30
C LEU A 204 0.44 -19.39 4.54
N ALA A 205 -0.24 -20.32 3.86
CA ALA A 205 0.04 -21.75 3.95
C ALA A 205 1.39 -22.16 3.33
N GLU A 206 1.76 -21.55 2.19
CA GLU A 206 3.07 -21.75 1.56
C GLU A 206 4.19 -21.19 2.46
N THR A 207 3.97 -20.02 3.09
CA THR A 207 4.89 -19.37 4.03
C THR A 207 5.09 -20.20 5.29
N ALA A 208 4.01 -20.69 5.91
CA ALA A 208 4.09 -21.58 7.07
C ALA A 208 4.94 -22.82 6.76
N ARG A 209 4.64 -23.48 5.64
CA ARG A 209 5.39 -24.67 5.20
C ARG A 209 6.86 -24.35 4.91
N PHE A 210 7.16 -23.20 4.30
CA PHE A 210 8.52 -22.76 4.07
C PHE A 210 9.29 -22.57 5.38
N LEU A 211 8.75 -21.77 6.30
CA LEU A 211 9.44 -21.42 7.54
C LEU A 211 9.59 -22.63 8.48
N GLN A 212 8.55 -23.45 8.60
CA GLN A 212 8.55 -24.59 9.52
C GLN A 212 9.27 -25.80 8.93
N ASN A 213 8.93 -26.22 7.71
CA ASN A 213 9.40 -27.50 7.16
C ASN A 213 10.69 -27.38 6.37
N VAL A 214 10.90 -26.27 5.63
CA VAL A 214 12.11 -26.07 4.82
C VAL A 214 13.21 -25.41 5.64
N MET A 215 12.87 -24.36 6.41
CA MET A 215 13.84 -23.62 7.21
C MET A 215 14.01 -24.18 8.64
N GLY A 216 13.11 -25.05 9.09
CA GLY A 216 13.21 -25.74 10.38
C GLY A 216 12.90 -24.86 11.59
N LEU A 217 12.13 -23.78 11.42
CA LEU A 217 11.84 -22.82 12.49
C LEU A 217 10.55 -23.17 13.22
N ALA A 218 10.59 -23.14 14.56
CA ALA A 218 9.42 -23.31 15.42
C ALA A 218 8.73 -21.96 15.63
N LEU A 219 7.89 -21.54 14.68
CA LEU A 219 7.13 -20.28 14.73
C LEU A 219 5.64 -20.54 14.99
N THR A 220 5.03 -19.63 15.74
CA THR A 220 3.57 -19.56 15.93
C THR A 220 2.86 -19.02 14.69
N GLU A 221 1.55 -19.24 14.59
CA GLU A 221 0.74 -18.74 13.47
C GLU A 221 0.77 -17.21 13.38
N GLU A 222 0.72 -16.51 14.52
CA GLU A 222 0.80 -15.05 14.59
C GLU A 222 2.15 -14.53 14.06
N GLN A 223 3.25 -15.19 14.42
CA GLN A 223 4.59 -14.86 13.94
C GLN A 223 4.73 -15.11 12.42
N ILE A 224 4.15 -16.20 11.92
CA ILE A 224 4.13 -16.51 10.49
C ILE A 224 3.33 -15.45 9.72
N ALA A 225 2.15 -15.08 10.23
CA ALA A 225 1.32 -14.03 9.64
C ALA A 225 2.04 -12.67 9.65
N ALA A 226 2.73 -12.34 10.73
CA ALA A 226 3.52 -11.10 10.81
C ALA A 226 4.67 -11.07 9.80
N LEU A 227 5.37 -12.18 9.61
CA LEU A 227 6.44 -12.29 8.60
C LEU A 227 5.88 -12.25 7.18
N GLU A 228 4.77 -12.94 6.92
CA GLU A 228 4.09 -12.91 5.61
C GLU A 228 3.65 -11.49 5.27
N ALA A 229 3.02 -10.77 6.20
CA ALA A 229 2.57 -9.40 5.99
C ALA A 229 3.73 -8.43 5.70
N ARG A 230 4.87 -8.57 6.41
CA ARG A 230 6.04 -7.70 6.22
C ARG A 230 6.81 -7.98 4.94
N THR A 231 6.89 -9.26 4.56
CA THR A 231 7.56 -9.70 3.32
C THR A 231 6.63 -9.69 2.11
N GLU A 232 5.33 -9.49 2.33
CA GLU A 232 4.24 -9.68 1.36
C GLU A 232 4.36 -11.03 0.59
N GLY A 233 4.79 -12.08 1.28
CA GLY A 233 5.01 -13.41 0.69
C GLY A 233 6.20 -13.50 -0.27
N TRP A 234 7.10 -12.51 -0.31
CA TRP A 234 8.30 -12.54 -1.13
C TRP A 234 9.28 -13.61 -0.64
N ILE A 235 9.54 -14.62 -1.49
CA ILE A 235 10.28 -15.84 -1.11
C ILE A 235 11.70 -15.52 -0.64
N ALA A 236 12.44 -14.67 -1.38
CA ALA A 236 13.77 -14.26 -0.96
C ALA A 236 13.73 -13.46 0.36
N GLY A 237 12.75 -12.58 0.54
CA GLY A 237 12.50 -11.86 1.79
C GLY A 237 12.31 -12.81 2.99
N LEU A 238 11.45 -13.81 2.83
CA LEU A 238 11.23 -14.86 3.81
C LEU A 238 12.48 -15.69 4.09
N GLN A 239 13.26 -16.00 3.05
CA GLN A 239 14.53 -16.72 3.21
C GLN A 239 15.54 -15.91 4.01
N MET A 240 15.66 -14.60 3.74
CA MET A 240 16.56 -13.69 4.47
C MET A 240 16.11 -13.51 5.92
N ALA A 241 14.80 -13.37 6.17
CA ALA A 241 14.25 -13.38 7.52
C ALA A 241 14.62 -14.67 8.27
N ALA A 242 14.42 -15.83 7.62
CA ALA A 242 14.71 -17.13 8.21
C ALA A 242 16.20 -17.37 8.48
N LEU A 243 17.10 -16.88 7.61
CA LEU A 243 18.54 -16.93 7.86
C LEU A 243 18.95 -16.04 9.04
N SER A 244 18.33 -14.86 9.17
CA SER A 244 18.61 -13.89 10.24
C SER A 244 18.12 -14.34 11.61
N MET A 245 17.08 -15.19 11.67
CA MET A 245 16.55 -15.77 12.91
C MET A 245 17.41 -16.91 13.47
N ARG A 246 18.35 -17.47 12.70
CA ARG A 246 19.21 -18.56 13.18
C ARG A 246 20.15 -18.05 14.26
N GLY A 247 19.98 -18.55 15.48
CA GLY A 247 20.79 -18.16 16.64
C GLY A 247 20.26 -16.94 17.41
N GLN A 248 19.06 -16.44 17.08
CA GLN A 248 18.37 -15.43 17.89
C GLN A 248 17.62 -16.09 19.06
N GLU A 249 17.78 -15.54 20.26
CA GLU A 249 17.07 -16.01 21.46
C GLU A 249 15.62 -15.48 21.52
N ASP A 250 15.39 -14.24 21.09
CA ASP A 250 14.06 -13.61 21.06
C ASP A 250 13.56 -13.41 19.62
N ILE A 251 12.90 -14.44 19.11
CA ILE A 251 12.31 -14.46 17.77
C ILE A 251 11.14 -13.47 17.65
N ALA A 252 10.36 -13.26 18.71
CA ALA A 252 9.19 -12.39 18.65
C ALA A 252 9.61 -10.92 18.47
N SER A 253 10.59 -10.45 19.26
CA SER A 253 11.16 -9.12 19.10
C SER A 253 11.88 -8.95 17.76
N PHE A 254 12.57 -9.98 17.29
CA PHE A 254 13.17 -9.97 15.95
C PHE A 254 12.11 -9.74 14.85
N ILE A 255 11.01 -10.49 14.86
CA ILE A 255 9.94 -10.34 13.85
C ILE A 255 9.30 -8.95 13.93
N GLN A 256 9.11 -8.41 15.12
CA GLN A 256 8.57 -7.06 15.31
C GLN A 256 9.51 -5.96 14.78
N SER A 257 10.82 -6.19 14.86
CA SER A 257 11.83 -5.28 14.33
C SER A 257 12.22 -5.58 12.87
N PHE A 258 11.71 -6.67 12.26
CA PHE A 258 12.09 -7.09 10.91
C PHE A 258 11.54 -6.15 9.84
N THR A 259 12.44 -5.41 9.22
CA THR A 259 12.19 -4.36 8.23
C THR A 259 13.16 -4.50 7.06
N GLY A 260 12.98 -3.70 6.01
CA GLY A 260 13.90 -3.59 4.87
C GLY A 260 15.33 -3.15 5.24
N SER A 261 15.54 -2.67 6.47
CA SER A 261 16.84 -2.24 6.99
C SER A 261 17.70 -3.36 7.58
N HIS A 262 17.19 -4.60 7.65
CA HIS A 262 17.98 -5.74 8.13
C HIS A 262 19.08 -6.09 7.14
N HIS A 263 20.30 -6.28 7.63
CA HIS A 263 21.53 -6.45 6.85
C HIS A 263 21.37 -7.33 5.59
N PHE A 264 20.87 -8.56 5.73
CA PHE A 264 20.69 -9.47 4.59
C PHE A 264 19.69 -8.95 3.54
N VAL A 265 18.57 -8.36 3.98
CA VAL A 265 17.55 -7.79 3.09
C VAL A 265 18.09 -6.56 2.39
N LEU A 266 18.82 -5.74 3.13
CA LEU A 266 19.45 -4.51 2.68
C LEU A 266 20.48 -4.81 1.59
N ASP A 267 21.44 -5.71 1.84
CA ASP A 267 22.48 -6.06 0.87
C ASP A 267 21.86 -6.55 -0.44
N TYR A 268 20.89 -7.46 -0.35
CA TYR A 268 20.21 -7.99 -1.52
C TYR A 268 19.48 -6.89 -2.31
N LEU A 269 18.61 -6.12 -1.66
CA LEU A 269 17.82 -5.10 -2.36
C LEU A 269 18.70 -3.97 -2.91
N LEU A 270 19.87 -3.72 -2.32
CA LEU A 270 20.81 -2.76 -2.88
C LEU A 270 21.52 -3.29 -4.11
N GLU A 271 22.14 -4.47 -4.00
CA GLU A 271 22.96 -5.03 -5.07
C GLU A 271 22.12 -5.49 -6.26
N GLU A 272 20.98 -6.13 -6.01
CA GLU A 272 20.12 -6.72 -7.06
C GLU A 272 19.04 -5.78 -7.59
N VAL A 273 18.70 -4.71 -6.86
CA VAL A 273 17.60 -3.82 -7.24
C VAL A 273 18.09 -2.39 -7.43
N LEU A 274 18.55 -1.73 -6.36
CA LEU A 274 18.82 -0.28 -6.40
C LEU A 274 20.07 0.10 -7.22
N HIS A 275 21.20 -0.59 -7.02
CA HIS A 275 22.46 -0.27 -7.71
C HIS A 275 22.43 -0.59 -9.21
N GLN A 276 21.52 -1.48 -9.63
CA GLN A 276 21.30 -1.78 -11.05
C GLN A 276 20.55 -0.64 -11.77
N GLN A 277 19.99 0.34 -11.04
CA GLN A 277 19.24 1.42 -11.66
C GLN A 277 20.12 2.57 -12.13
N PRO A 278 19.76 3.26 -13.22
CA PRO A 278 20.40 4.51 -13.61
C PRO A 278 20.36 5.57 -12.48
N PRO A 279 21.37 6.47 -12.37
CA PRO A 279 21.44 7.44 -11.27
C PRO A 279 20.21 8.34 -11.10
N HIS A 280 19.53 8.68 -12.20
CA HIS A 280 18.30 9.48 -12.16
C HIS A 280 17.14 8.71 -11.52
N VAL A 281 17.01 7.41 -11.82
CA VAL A 281 15.99 6.53 -11.20
C VAL A 281 16.29 6.31 -9.73
N GLN A 282 17.56 6.10 -9.34
CA GLN A 282 17.94 5.99 -7.93
C GLN A 282 17.55 7.26 -7.15
N THR A 283 17.81 8.44 -7.72
CA THR A 283 17.43 9.71 -7.11
C THR A 283 15.92 9.86 -6.99
N PHE A 284 15.16 9.45 -8.01
CA PHE A 284 13.70 9.42 -7.99
C PHE A 284 13.20 8.55 -6.83
N LEU A 285 13.62 7.27 -6.79
CA LEU A 285 13.23 6.30 -5.76
C LEU A 285 13.49 6.80 -4.34
N LEU A 286 14.66 7.40 -4.10
CA LEU A 286 15.01 7.95 -2.79
C LEU A 286 14.16 9.16 -2.42
N LYS A 287 13.95 10.11 -3.34
CA LYS A 287 13.16 11.33 -3.05
C LYS A 287 11.69 11.03 -2.79
N THR A 288 11.13 10.01 -3.44
CA THR A 288 9.71 9.62 -3.29
C THR A 288 9.48 8.58 -2.19
N ALA A 289 10.54 8.08 -1.55
CA ALA A 289 10.45 7.06 -0.49
C ALA A 289 9.64 7.47 0.75
N ILE A 290 9.48 8.78 0.97
CA ILE A 290 8.69 9.31 2.11
C ILE A 290 7.18 9.15 1.91
N LEU A 291 6.74 8.78 0.71
CA LEU A 291 5.33 8.68 0.34
C LEU A 291 4.80 7.27 0.61
N ASN A 292 3.63 7.17 1.21
CA ASN A 292 2.92 5.88 1.36
C ASN A 292 2.23 5.45 0.06
N GLN A 293 1.76 6.41 -0.73
CA GLN A 293 1.14 6.22 -2.03
C GLN A 293 1.74 7.23 -3.01
N LEU A 294 1.93 6.79 -4.25
CA LEU A 294 2.59 7.53 -5.31
C LEU A 294 1.64 7.74 -6.48
N THR A 295 1.67 8.94 -7.04
CA THR A 295 1.09 9.27 -8.34
C THR A 295 2.06 10.18 -9.07
N GLY A 296 2.01 10.21 -10.41
CA GLY A 296 2.98 10.96 -11.21
C GLY A 296 3.13 12.42 -10.78
N SER A 297 2.02 13.13 -10.58
CA SER A 297 2.04 14.56 -10.21
C SER A 297 2.54 14.82 -8.78
N LEU A 298 2.36 13.88 -7.86
CA LEU A 298 2.95 13.96 -6.52
C LEU A 298 4.46 13.69 -6.57
N CYS A 299 4.88 12.70 -7.35
CA CYS A 299 6.31 12.44 -7.56
C CYS A 299 7.00 13.65 -8.18
N ASP A 300 6.41 14.26 -9.21
CA ASP A 300 6.88 15.51 -9.84
C ASP A 300 7.01 16.64 -8.82
N ALA A 301 6.01 16.78 -7.94
CA ALA A 301 6.02 17.78 -6.88
C ALA A 301 7.19 17.60 -5.90
N LEU A 302 7.69 16.38 -5.67
CA LEU A 302 8.85 16.11 -4.80
C LEU A 302 10.18 16.17 -5.55
N THR A 303 10.26 15.63 -6.76
CA THR A 303 11.52 15.55 -7.51
C THR A 303 11.89 16.88 -8.16
N GLY A 304 10.88 17.68 -8.55
CA GLY A 304 11.03 18.89 -9.37
C GLY A 304 11.13 18.59 -10.87
N GLU A 305 10.83 17.36 -11.27
CA GLU A 305 10.81 16.92 -12.68
C GLU A 305 9.35 16.79 -13.15
N ALA A 306 9.13 16.62 -14.46
CA ALA A 306 7.80 16.43 -15.06
C ALA A 306 7.72 15.07 -15.78
N SER A 307 8.27 14.04 -15.13
CA SER A 307 8.51 12.70 -15.67
C SER A 307 8.00 11.60 -14.73
N GLY A 308 7.37 11.95 -13.61
CA GLY A 308 7.04 11.04 -12.52
C GLY A 308 6.13 9.90 -12.94
N GLN A 309 5.09 10.18 -13.74
CA GLN A 309 4.23 9.12 -14.27
C GLN A 309 5.00 8.16 -15.19
N GLN A 310 5.86 8.70 -16.07
CA GLN A 310 6.65 7.89 -17.00
C GLN A 310 7.65 7.00 -16.24
N ILE A 311 8.28 7.54 -15.19
CA ILE A 311 9.18 6.78 -14.33
C ILE A 311 8.39 5.68 -13.60
N LEU A 312 7.24 5.98 -12.99
CA LEU A 312 6.40 4.97 -12.32
C LEU A 312 5.98 3.85 -13.28
N GLU A 313 5.55 4.17 -14.49
CA GLU A 313 5.23 3.16 -15.51
C GLU A 313 6.44 2.32 -15.91
N SER A 314 7.62 2.93 -16.02
CA SER A 314 8.86 2.20 -16.31
C SER A 314 9.24 1.25 -15.17
N LEU A 315 9.14 1.70 -13.92
CA LEU A 315 9.37 0.88 -12.72
C LEU A 315 8.38 -0.28 -12.61
N GLU A 316 7.10 -0.05 -12.95
CA GLU A 316 6.09 -1.10 -13.01
C GLU A 316 6.44 -2.16 -14.07
N ARG A 317 6.79 -1.74 -15.29
CA ARG A 317 7.18 -2.66 -16.39
C ARG A 317 8.43 -3.47 -16.06
N ALA A 318 9.38 -2.85 -15.36
CA ALA A 318 10.60 -3.50 -14.87
C ALA A 318 10.38 -4.37 -13.60
N ASN A 319 9.15 -4.46 -13.09
CA ASN A 319 8.79 -5.10 -11.82
C ASN A 319 9.68 -4.65 -10.64
N LEU A 320 10.07 -3.37 -10.57
CA LEU A 320 10.96 -2.83 -9.54
C LEU A 320 10.24 -2.55 -8.21
N PHE A 321 9.65 -3.59 -7.63
CA PHE A 321 8.99 -3.55 -6.33
C PHE A 321 7.95 -2.41 -6.22
N LEU A 322 7.30 -2.06 -7.33
CA LEU A 322 6.19 -1.12 -7.41
C LEU A 322 4.88 -1.89 -7.59
N VAL A 323 3.87 -1.55 -6.78
CA VAL A 323 2.57 -2.22 -6.76
C VAL A 323 1.49 -1.21 -7.16
N PRO A 324 0.73 -1.44 -8.24
CA PRO A 324 -0.42 -0.59 -8.56
C PRO A 324 -1.54 -0.76 -7.52
N LEU A 325 -2.17 0.34 -7.14
CA LEU A 325 -3.28 0.39 -6.19
C LEU A 325 -4.65 0.52 -6.87
N ASP A 326 -4.66 0.87 -8.15
CA ASP A 326 -5.86 1.00 -8.96
C ASP A 326 -5.68 0.36 -10.35
N ASN A 327 -6.80 0.11 -11.02
CA ASN A 327 -6.80 -0.45 -12.39
C ASN A 327 -6.36 0.57 -13.44
N GLU A 328 -6.49 1.86 -13.12
CA GLU A 328 -6.13 2.97 -14.01
C GLU A 328 -4.63 3.29 -14.00
N ARG A 329 -3.84 2.63 -13.12
CA ARG A 329 -2.40 2.81 -12.98
C ARG A 329 -2.02 4.27 -12.68
N ARG A 330 -2.82 4.92 -11.84
CA ARG A 330 -2.55 6.30 -11.36
C ARG A 330 -1.94 6.30 -9.97
N TRP A 331 -2.34 5.33 -9.15
CA TRP A 331 -1.86 5.18 -7.80
C TRP A 331 -1.00 3.93 -7.66
N TYR A 332 0.14 4.10 -7.02
CA TYR A 332 1.11 3.06 -6.76
C TYR A 332 1.56 3.10 -5.31
N ARG A 333 2.17 2.01 -4.85
CA ARG A 333 2.99 1.99 -3.64
C ARG A 333 4.26 1.22 -3.89
N TYR A 334 5.32 1.55 -3.17
CA TYR A 334 6.45 0.63 -3.07
C TYR A 334 6.05 -0.60 -2.25
N HIS A 335 6.69 -1.73 -2.55
CA HIS A 335 6.68 -2.90 -1.70
C HIS A 335 7.27 -2.55 -0.33
N HIS A 336 6.69 -3.07 0.75
CA HIS A 336 6.98 -2.63 2.12
C HIS A 336 8.49 -2.61 2.47
N LEU A 337 9.19 -3.74 2.30
CA LEU A 337 10.64 -3.84 2.55
C LEU A 337 11.47 -2.88 1.68
N PHE A 338 11.06 -2.66 0.43
CA PHE A 338 11.78 -1.75 -0.46
C PHE A 338 11.59 -0.29 -0.02
N ALA A 339 10.37 0.09 0.37
CA ALA A 339 10.09 1.42 0.91
C ALA A 339 10.90 1.72 2.18
N GLU A 340 11.05 0.73 3.06
CA GLU A 340 11.84 0.88 4.30
C GLU A 340 13.33 1.05 4.01
N LEU A 341 13.90 0.25 3.11
CA LEU A 341 15.27 0.42 2.64
C LEU A 341 15.50 1.82 2.06
N LEU A 342 14.63 2.26 1.16
CA LEU A 342 14.76 3.57 0.51
C LEU A 342 14.70 4.71 1.53
N ARG A 343 13.80 4.62 2.54
CA ARG A 343 13.71 5.60 3.62
C ARG A 343 14.97 5.63 4.49
N GLN A 344 15.52 4.47 4.84
CA GLN A 344 16.79 4.42 5.58
C GLN A 344 17.93 5.03 4.77
N ARG A 345 18.05 4.69 3.48
CA ARG A 345 19.08 5.26 2.60
C ARG A 345 18.92 6.77 2.41
N LEU A 346 17.69 7.26 2.35
CA LEU A 346 17.43 8.70 2.31
C LEU A 346 17.92 9.40 3.59
N LEU A 347 17.69 8.79 4.77
CA LEU A 347 18.15 9.30 6.05
C LEU A 347 19.69 9.30 6.18
N GLU A 348 20.37 8.27 5.66
CA GLU A 348 21.82 8.16 5.70
C GLU A 348 22.55 9.10 4.72
N SER A 349 21.92 9.39 3.57
CA SER A 349 22.57 10.09 2.45
C SER A 349 22.37 11.61 2.44
N ARG A 350 21.47 12.16 3.25
CA ARG A 350 21.07 13.58 3.16
C ARG A 350 21.15 14.32 4.48
N GLU A 351 21.39 15.62 4.37
CA GLU A 351 21.21 16.55 5.48
C GLU A 351 19.72 16.65 5.83
N GLU A 352 19.41 16.80 7.12
CA GLU A 352 18.04 16.93 7.67
C GLU A 352 17.19 18.00 6.95
N ARG A 353 17.84 19.06 6.43
CA ARG A 353 17.18 20.13 5.67
C ARG A 353 16.54 19.65 4.36
N ASP A 354 17.16 18.71 3.66
CA ASP A 354 16.62 18.18 2.40
C ASP A 354 15.38 17.32 2.64
N LEU A 355 15.36 16.57 3.74
CA LEU A 355 14.22 15.72 4.11
C LEU A 355 13.00 16.56 4.49
N ASN A 356 13.21 17.61 5.30
CA ASN A 356 12.14 18.56 5.65
C ASN A 356 11.57 19.26 4.42
N ALA A 357 12.40 19.59 3.43
CA ALA A 357 11.95 20.16 2.16
C ALA A 357 11.07 19.19 1.37
N LEU A 358 11.41 17.89 1.32
CA LEU A 358 10.59 16.87 0.66
C LEU A 358 9.22 16.73 1.34
N HIS A 359 9.20 16.61 2.67
CA HIS A 359 7.95 16.56 3.43
C HIS A 359 7.11 17.84 3.25
N SER A 360 7.73 19.01 3.21
CA SER A 360 7.03 20.28 2.95
C SER A 360 6.36 20.30 1.58
N ARG A 361 7.06 19.84 0.53
CA ARG A 361 6.51 19.76 -0.84
C ARG A 361 5.37 18.74 -0.92
N ALA A 362 5.51 17.58 -0.27
CA ALA A 362 4.43 16.60 -0.17
C ALA A 362 3.19 17.19 0.52
N SER A 363 3.40 17.88 1.65
CA SER A 363 2.31 18.52 2.40
C SER A 363 1.55 19.56 1.57
N GLN A 364 2.26 20.35 0.75
CA GLN A 364 1.66 21.33 -0.16
C GLN A 364 0.84 20.66 -1.26
N TRP A 365 1.36 19.61 -1.85
CA TRP A 365 0.65 18.87 -2.88
C TRP A 365 -0.62 18.21 -2.32
N TYR A 366 -0.53 17.55 -1.16
CA TYR A 366 -1.69 16.90 -0.55
C TYR A 366 -2.80 17.89 -0.20
N GLU A 367 -2.46 19.05 0.37
CA GLU A 367 -3.43 20.12 0.65
C GLU A 367 -4.12 20.61 -0.63
N ALA A 368 -3.36 20.86 -1.69
CA ALA A 368 -3.90 21.31 -2.98
C ALA A 368 -4.84 20.28 -3.65
N ASN A 369 -4.75 19.01 -3.25
CA ASN A 369 -5.59 17.92 -3.76
C ASN A 369 -6.69 17.50 -2.76
N GLY A 370 -6.91 18.26 -1.68
CA GLY A 370 -7.97 18.01 -0.69
C GLY A 370 -7.69 16.85 0.28
N LEU A 371 -6.44 16.39 0.35
CA LEU A 371 -5.98 15.31 1.23
C LEU A 371 -5.32 15.90 2.49
N GLU A 372 -6.15 16.50 3.34
CA GLU A 372 -5.68 17.33 4.46
C GLU A 372 -4.96 16.55 5.56
N LEU A 373 -5.35 15.30 5.83
CA LEU A 373 -4.71 14.47 6.85
C LEU A 373 -3.29 14.10 6.45
N GLU A 374 -3.10 13.67 5.21
CA GLU A 374 -1.79 13.40 4.62
C GLU A 374 -0.95 14.67 4.59
N ALA A 375 -1.56 15.82 4.23
CA ALA A 375 -0.89 17.11 4.30
C ALA A 375 -0.41 17.41 5.73
N PHE A 376 -1.24 17.15 6.74
CA PHE A 376 -0.88 17.33 8.14
C PHE A 376 0.28 16.40 8.55
N HIS A 377 0.21 15.11 8.24
CA HIS A 377 1.28 14.15 8.54
C HIS A 377 2.63 14.56 7.93
N HIS A 378 2.61 15.07 6.69
CA HIS A 378 3.84 15.58 6.08
C HIS A 378 4.30 16.92 6.67
N ALA A 379 3.39 17.81 7.09
CA ALA A 379 3.78 19.05 7.77
C ALA A 379 4.44 18.77 9.14
N THR A 380 3.90 17.81 9.90
CA THR A 380 4.50 17.41 11.19
C THR A 380 5.85 16.73 11.01
N ALA A 381 5.99 15.88 10.00
CA ALA A 381 7.27 15.24 9.66
C ALA A 381 8.33 16.25 9.14
N ALA A 382 7.91 17.35 8.50
CA ALA A 382 8.79 18.46 8.12
C ALA A 382 9.17 19.39 9.30
N ASN A 383 8.62 19.13 10.49
CA ASN A 383 8.68 20.03 11.65
C ASN A 383 8.14 21.46 11.36
N ASP A 384 7.19 21.58 10.42
CA ASP A 384 6.52 22.85 10.10
C ASP A 384 5.28 23.04 10.98
N ILE A 385 5.53 23.51 12.20
CA ILE A 385 4.49 23.71 13.22
C ILE A 385 3.41 24.72 12.73
N ALA A 386 3.81 25.74 11.98
CA ALA A 386 2.89 26.77 11.53
C ALA A 386 1.90 26.21 10.51
N ARG A 387 2.40 25.41 9.56
CA ARG A 387 1.56 24.72 8.56
C ARG A 387 0.69 23.65 9.20
N ALA A 388 1.24 22.85 10.12
CA ALA A 388 0.48 21.84 10.85
C ALA A 388 -0.69 22.45 11.63
N LEU A 389 -0.47 23.59 12.32
CA LEU A 389 -1.53 24.34 13.00
C LEU A 389 -2.62 24.81 12.04
N ARG A 390 -2.25 25.45 10.93
CA ARG A 390 -3.21 25.92 9.93
C ARG A 390 -4.03 24.78 9.33
N LEU A 391 -3.42 23.62 9.08
CA LEU A 391 -4.11 22.43 8.57
C LEU A 391 -5.08 21.85 9.61
N ILE A 392 -4.72 21.88 10.90
CA ILE A 392 -5.63 21.46 11.99
C ILE A 392 -6.86 22.36 12.04
N GLU A 393 -6.65 23.68 11.97
CA GLU A 393 -7.72 24.68 12.01
C GLU A 393 -8.63 24.57 10.78
N GLY A 394 -8.03 24.51 9.58
CA GLY A 394 -8.74 24.44 8.30
C GLY A 394 -9.61 25.67 7.99
N ASP A 395 -10.18 25.72 6.78
CA ASP A 395 -11.08 26.81 6.36
C ASP A 395 -12.54 26.58 6.79
N GLY A 396 -12.81 25.55 7.59
CA GLY A 396 -14.16 25.12 7.96
C GLY A 396 -14.21 24.35 9.29
N LEU A 397 -14.55 23.07 9.23
CA LEU A 397 -14.57 22.21 10.42
C LEU A 397 -13.15 21.70 10.72
N PRO A 398 -12.56 21.99 11.91
CA PRO A 398 -11.22 21.54 12.23
C PRO A 398 -11.02 20.03 12.08
N LEU A 399 -9.82 19.58 11.72
CA LEU A 399 -9.53 18.16 11.42
C LEU A 399 -9.93 17.21 12.57
N TYR A 400 -9.72 17.64 13.83
CA TYR A 400 -10.09 16.82 14.99
C TYR A 400 -11.61 16.64 15.18
N PHE A 401 -12.44 17.50 14.59
CA PHE A 401 -13.89 17.30 14.51
C PHE A 401 -14.31 16.36 13.38
N ARG A 402 -13.44 16.12 12.39
CA ARG A 402 -13.70 15.23 11.25
C ARG A 402 -13.23 13.78 11.47
N GLY A 403 -12.83 13.43 12.70
CA GLY A 403 -12.41 12.08 13.08
C GLY A 403 -10.91 11.95 13.34
N GLU A 404 -10.11 12.96 13.03
CA GLU A 404 -8.64 12.90 13.06
C GLU A 404 -8.03 13.37 14.40
N ALA A 405 -8.76 13.19 15.49
CA ALA A 405 -8.31 13.64 16.81
C ALA A 405 -7.09 12.86 17.34
N ILE A 406 -6.94 11.58 16.98
CA ILE A 406 -5.87 10.72 17.51
C ILE A 406 -4.49 11.10 16.94
N PRO A 407 -4.29 11.25 15.61
CA PRO A 407 -3.02 11.69 15.06
C PRO A 407 -2.59 13.06 15.58
N ILE A 408 -3.54 14.00 15.66
CA ILE A 408 -3.29 15.35 16.19
C ILE A 408 -2.85 15.30 17.65
N ARG A 409 -3.51 14.48 18.49
CA ARG A 409 -3.12 14.28 19.89
C ARG A 409 -1.69 13.78 20.02
N HIS A 410 -1.34 12.76 19.26
CA HIS A 410 -0.01 12.15 19.32
C HIS A 410 1.08 13.16 18.94
N TRP A 411 0.83 13.97 17.90
CA TRP A 411 1.73 15.05 17.51
C TRP A 411 1.83 16.14 18.58
N LEU A 412 0.71 16.64 19.12
CA LEU A 412 0.74 17.67 20.17
C LEU A 412 1.50 17.18 21.41
N ALA A 413 1.33 15.91 21.79
CA ALA A 413 2.04 15.30 22.92
C ALA A 413 3.56 15.14 22.67
N SER A 414 4.02 15.12 21.42
CA SER A 414 5.45 15.00 21.09
C SER A 414 6.18 16.35 21.02
N LEU A 415 5.46 17.48 20.99
CA LEU A 415 6.06 18.80 20.89
C LEU A 415 6.77 19.23 22.19
N PRO A 416 7.94 19.89 22.10
CA PRO A 416 8.62 20.46 23.27
C PRO A 416 7.79 21.56 23.94
N ALA A 417 7.89 21.69 25.27
CA ALA A 417 7.20 22.72 26.05
C ALA A 417 7.49 24.17 25.60
N GLY A 418 8.64 24.40 24.94
CA GLY A 418 8.99 25.70 24.35
C GLY A 418 8.03 26.13 23.24
N GLU A 419 7.57 25.19 22.41
CA GLU A 419 6.66 25.46 21.28
C GLU A 419 5.28 25.90 21.77
N PHE A 420 4.79 25.25 22.81
CA PHE A 420 3.56 25.59 23.51
C PHE A 420 3.57 26.99 24.13
N ARG A 421 4.72 27.45 24.66
CA ARG A 421 4.88 28.82 25.16
C ARG A 421 4.91 29.85 24.04
N ALA A 422 5.55 29.52 22.92
CA ALA A 422 5.64 30.40 21.76
C ALA A 422 4.27 30.57 21.06
N ARG A 423 3.45 29.51 21.05
CA ARG A 423 2.15 29.47 20.35
C ARG A 423 1.04 28.95 21.28
N PRO A 424 0.37 29.84 22.05
CA PRO A 424 -0.69 29.46 22.99
C PRO A 424 -1.86 28.68 22.37
N ALA A 425 -2.11 28.84 21.07
CA ALA A 425 -3.12 28.06 20.34
C ALA A 425 -2.92 26.54 20.43
N LEU A 426 -1.66 26.07 20.53
CA LEU A 426 -1.35 24.65 20.70
C LEU A 426 -1.98 24.08 21.98
N TRP A 427 -1.97 24.83 23.08
CA TRP A 427 -2.60 24.39 24.33
C TRP A 427 -4.12 24.24 24.19
N VAL A 428 -4.75 25.21 23.50
CA VAL A 428 -6.20 25.24 23.32
C VAL A 428 -6.66 24.10 22.41
N ILE A 429 -5.95 23.86 21.31
CA ILE A 429 -6.21 22.72 20.42
C ILE A 429 -6.00 21.41 21.19
N TYR A 430 -4.93 21.30 21.99
CA TYR A 430 -4.66 20.09 22.76
C TYR A 430 -5.79 19.80 23.76
N ALA A 431 -6.24 20.79 24.51
CA ALA A 431 -7.38 20.66 25.40
C ALA A 431 -8.67 20.25 24.65
N SER A 432 -8.91 20.82 23.47
CA SER A 432 -10.07 20.50 22.62
C SER A 432 -10.05 19.05 22.15
N VAL A 433 -8.90 18.57 21.68
CA VAL A 433 -8.69 17.18 21.24
C VAL A 433 -8.87 16.19 22.40
N LEU A 434 -8.34 16.49 23.59
CA LEU A 434 -8.50 15.64 24.78
C LEU A 434 -9.96 15.59 25.25
N THR A 435 -10.64 16.73 25.24
CA THR A 435 -12.05 16.83 25.59
C THR A 435 -12.91 16.01 24.63
N MET A 436 -12.66 16.10 23.31
CA MET A 436 -13.40 15.34 22.30
C MET A 436 -13.15 13.83 22.35
N THR A 437 -11.94 13.40 22.66
CA THR A 437 -11.59 11.96 22.73
C THR A 437 -12.05 11.29 24.04
N GLY A 438 -12.78 12.00 24.90
CA GLY A 438 -13.33 11.48 26.16
C GLY A 438 -12.24 11.13 27.19
N ARG A 439 -11.01 11.62 27.01
CA ARG A 439 -9.88 11.41 27.92
C ARG A 439 -9.91 12.40 29.09
N LEU A 440 -11.06 12.48 29.75
CA LEU A 440 -11.38 13.43 30.82
C LEU A 440 -10.58 13.21 32.12
N HIS A 441 -9.79 12.13 32.18
CA HIS A 441 -8.88 11.81 33.28
C HIS A 441 -7.47 12.36 33.08
N GLU A 442 -7.15 12.89 31.89
CA GLU A 442 -5.90 13.62 31.66
C GLU A 442 -6.01 15.05 32.24
N ASN A 443 -4.89 15.72 32.53
CA ASN A 443 -4.83 17.01 33.22
C ASN A 443 -5.29 18.21 32.33
N ILE A 444 -6.48 18.12 31.74
CA ILE A 444 -7.03 19.12 30.79
C ILE A 444 -7.14 20.50 31.45
N GLU A 445 -7.50 20.58 32.74
CA GLU A 445 -7.55 21.87 33.45
C GLU A 445 -6.16 22.51 33.59
N GLU A 446 -5.09 21.72 33.81
CA GLU A 446 -3.73 22.26 33.88
C GLU A 446 -3.27 22.80 32.52
N ILE A 447 -3.63 22.10 31.43
CA ILE A 447 -3.39 22.53 30.05
C ILE A 447 -4.12 23.85 29.76
N LEU A 448 -5.39 23.96 30.14
CA LEU A 448 -6.19 25.19 29.98
C LEU A 448 -5.64 26.34 30.83
N GLN A 449 -5.19 26.07 32.06
CA GLN A 449 -4.56 27.06 32.93
C GLN A 449 -3.22 27.55 32.36
N ALA A 450 -2.44 26.66 31.76
CA ALA A 450 -1.21 27.01 31.05
C ALA A 450 -1.50 27.89 29.83
N ALA A 451 -2.53 27.55 29.05
CA ALA A 451 -3.01 28.36 27.92
C ALA A 451 -3.39 29.78 28.37
N GLU A 452 -4.24 29.88 29.40
CA GLU A 452 -4.71 31.17 29.94
C GLU A 452 -3.54 32.01 30.47
N THR A 453 -2.56 31.38 31.12
CA THR A 453 -1.35 32.06 31.61
C THR A 453 -0.49 32.58 30.46
N ALA A 454 -0.32 31.81 29.39
CA ALA A 454 0.42 32.23 28.20
C ALA A 454 -0.27 33.37 27.41
N LEU A 455 -1.58 33.56 27.62
CA LEU A 455 -2.38 34.63 27.01
C LEU A 455 -2.51 35.89 27.88
N LYS A 456 -1.94 35.93 29.10
CA LYS A 456 -2.07 37.09 30.01
C LYS A 456 -1.39 38.33 29.47
N ASP A 457 -0.20 38.17 28.89
CA ASP A 457 0.64 39.28 28.44
C ASP A 457 0.49 39.58 26.93
N LYS A 458 -0.49 38.95 26.27
CA LYS A 458 -0.79 39.16 24.85
C LYS A 458 -1.71 40.37 24.67
N VAL A 459 -1.52 41.11 23.57
CA VAL A 459 -2.42 42.20 23.16
C VAL A 459 -3.80 41.61 22.90
N GLU A 460 -4.83 42.25 23.44
CA GLU A 460 -6.21 41.83 23.20
C GLU A 460 -6.58 42.14 21.73
N ASP A 461 -6.62 41.09 20.91
CA ASP A 461 -7.12 41.09 19.54
C ASP A 461 -8.18 40.00 19.37
N ASP A 462 -8.87 39.97 18.23
CA ASP A 462 -9.95 39.01 17.96
C ASP A 462 -9.48 37.55 18.10
N LYS A 463 -8.22 37.27 17.77
CA LYS A 463 -7.62 35.93 17.91
C LYS A 463 -7.40 35.55 19.38
N THR A 464 -6.91 36.48 20.20
CA THR A 464 -6.69 36.27 21.63
C THR A 464 -8.01 36.11 22.37
N ALA A 465 -9.03 36.91 22.00
CA ALA A 465 -10.39 36.76 22.50
C ALA A 465 -10.98 35.39 22.13
N ASP A 466 -10.84 34.96 20.87
CA ASP A 466 -11.32 33.65 20.42
C ASP A 466 -10.66 32.49 21.19
N LEU A 467 -9.34 32.53 21.38
CA LEU A 467 -8.63 31.51 22.18
C LEU A 467 -9.14 31.46 23.63
N ARG A 468 -9.45 32.60 24.25
CA ARG A 468 -10.06 32.66 25.59
C ARG A 468 -11.50 32.11 25.58
N GLY A 469 -12.25 32.36 24.51
CA GLY A 469 -13.56 31.77 24.28
C GLY A 469 -13.50 30.25 24.17
N GLN A 470 -12.54 29.71 23.43
CA GLN A 470 -12.31 28.27 23.32
C GLN A 470 -11.88 27.64 24.65
N ILE A 471 -11.06 28.33 25.46
CA ILE A 471 -10.73 27.87 26.83
C ILE A 471 -12.00 27.75 27.69
N ALA A 472 -12.87 28.76 27.66
CA ALA A 472 -14.14 28.73 28.38
C ALA A 472 -15.07 27.61 27.86
N ALA A 473 -15.14 27.40 26.54
CA ALA A 473 -15.93 26.32 25.94
C ALA A 473 -15.46 24.94 26.44
N ASN A 474 -14.15 24.71 26.44
CA ASN A 474 -13.57 23.47 26.96
C ASN A 474 -13.86 23.28 28.46
N ARG A 475 -13.74 24.32 29.28
CA ARG A 475 -14.12 24.26 30.72
C ARG A 475 -15.60 23.94 30.92
N ALA A 476 -16.48 24.47 30.07
CA ALA A 476 -17.91 24.14 30.11
C ALA A 476 -18.14 22.65 29.81
N MET A 477 -17.46 22.10 28.81
CA MET A 477 -17.56 20.69 28.44
C MET A 477 -17.00 19.75 29.52
N LEU A 478 -15.87 20.10 30.15
CA LEU A 478 -15.30 19.36 31.29
C LEU A 478 -16.23 19.29 32.51
N ALA A 479 -17.13 20.27 32.65
CA ALA A 479 -18.09 20.35 33.74
C ALA A 479 -19.34 19.46 33.53
N VAL A 480 -19.63 19.04 32.28
CA VAL A 480 -20.76 18.15 31.92
C VAL A 480 -20.72 16.81 32.66
N PRO A 481 -19.67 15.99 32.57
CA PRO A 481 -19.61 14.68 33.25
C PRO A 481 -19.65 14.80 34.78
N LYS A 482 -19.25 15.96 35.33
CA LYS A 482 -19.29 16.27 36.77
C LYS A 482 -20.64 16.86 37.21
N ASN A 483 -21.57 17.07 36.28
CA ASN A 483 -22.86 17.71 36.48
C ASN A 483 -22.78 19.07 37.19
N GLN A 484 -21.73 19.86 36.91
CA GLN A 484 -21.50 21.18 37.53
C GLN A 484 -22.27 22.27 36.76
N VAL A 485 -23.59 22.25 36.89
CA VAL A 485 -24.53 23.07 36.10
C VAL A 485 -24.19 24.58 36.10
N GLU A 486 -23.85 25.17 37.24
CA GLU A 486 -23.51 26.60 37.32
C GLU A 486 -22.23 26.94 36.56
N THR A 487 -21.22 26.07 36.65
CA THR A 487 -19.97 26.19 35.88
C THR A 487 -20.24 26.08 34.39
N ILE A 488 -21.06 25.12 33.96
CA ILE A 488 -21.45 24.94 32.56
C ILE A 488 -22.07 26.23 32.01
N ILE A 489 -23.06 26.80 32.71
CA ILE A 489 -23.76 28.01 32.25
C ILE A 489 -22.80 29.21 32.19
N THR A 490 -21.99 29.41 33.24
CA THR A 490 -21.08 30.55 33.35
C THR A 490 -20.02 30.50 32.25
N GLN A 491 -19.39 29.33 32.06
CA GLN A 491 -18.33 29.15 31.07
C GLN A 491 -18.88 29.14 29.64
N SER A 492 -20.05 28.55 29.39
CA SER A 492 -20.67 28.57 28.05
C SER A 492 -21.05 29.98 27.62
N ARG A 493 -21.57 30.82 28.53
CA ARG A 493 -21.86 32.23 28.23
C ARG A 493 -20.61 33.03 27.92
N ARG A 494 -19.60 32.91 28.78
CA ARG A 494 -18.28 33.52 28.56
C ARG A 494 -17.67 33.09 27.22
N ALA A 495 -17.80 31.82 26.87
CA ALA A 495 -17.35 31.30 25.59
C ALA A 495 -18.11 31.93 24.41
N LEU A 496 -19.44 31.96 24.43
CA LEU A 496 -20.25 32.53 23.33
C LEU A 496 -20.05 34.05 23.15
N GLU A 497 -19.67 34.77 24.21
CA GLU A 497 -19.31 36.19 24.18
C GLU A 497 -17.94 36.42 23.53
N LEU A 498 -16.97 35.52 23.76
CA LEU A 498 -15.58 35.68 23.33
C LEU A 498 -15.21 34.96 22.03
N LEU A 499 -15.90 33.86 21.70
CA LEU A 499 -15.67 33.09 20.48
C LEU A 499 -15.99 33.91 19.25
N HIS A 500 -15.05 33.95 18.30
CA HIS A 500 -15.20 34.64 17.02
C HIS A 500 -16.39 34.07 16.25
N ALA A 501 -17.08 34.90 15.47
CA ALA A 501 -18.27 34.51 14.72
C ALA A 501 -17.99 33.34 13.74
N ASP A 502 -16.80 33.33 13.15
CA ASP A 502 -16.36 32.29 12.20
C ASP A 502 -15.98 30.97 12.88
N ASN A 503 -15.80 30.95 14.22
CA ASN A 503 -15.57 29.72 14.97
C ASN A 503 -16.89 28.95 15.22
N ALA A 504 -17.64 28.73 14.15
CA ALA A 504 -18.95 28.10 14.17
C ALA A 504 -18.94 26.71 14.85
N PRO A 505 -17.92 25.84 14.65
CA PRO A 505 -17.87 24.55 15.33
C PRO A 505 -17.86 24.67 16.86
N MET A 506 -16.99 25.52 17.43
CA MET A 506 -16.92 25.69 18.89
C MET A 506 -18.14 26.41 19.46
N ARG A 507 -18.72 27.37 18.73
CA ARG A 507 -19.97 28.01 19.14
C ARG A 507 -21.13 27.02 19.17
N THR A 508 -21.18 26.12 18.20
CA THR A 508 -22.22 25.08 18.07
C THR A 508 -22.14 24.07 19.22
N THR A 509 -20.94 23.57 19.54
CA THR A 509 -20.73 22.66 20.67
C THR A 509 -21.01 23.35 22.00
N THR A 510 -20.57 24.59 22.18
CA THR A 510 -20.86 25.39 23.39
C THR A 510 -22.36 25.62 23.60
N THR A 511 -23.10 25.87 22.51
CA THR A 511 -24.56 26.01 22.55
C THR A 511 -25.24 24.72 22.98
N TRP A 512 -24.74 23.57 22.50
CA TRP A 512 -25.20 22.26 22.96
C TRP A 512 -24.94 22.05 24.46
N THR A 513 -23.73 22.38 24.93
CA THR A 513 -23.35 22.30 26.35
C THR A 513 -24.25 23.17 27.24
N LEU A 514 -24.61 24.37 26.77
CA LEU A 514 -25.56 25.24 27.45
C LEU A 514 -26.99 24.64 27.48
N GLY A 515 -27.41 24.01 26.38
CA GLY A 515 -28.65 23.26 26.27
C GLY A 515 -28.74 22.13 27.31
N TYR A 516 -27.65 21.39 27.49
CA TYR A 516 -27.54 20.34 28.51
C TYR A 516 -27.77 20.89 29.93
N ALA A 517 -27.12 22.00 30.29
CA ALA A 517 -27.32 22.60 31.60
C ALA A 517 -28.77 23.06 31.82
N TYR A 518 -29.44 23.60 30.79
CA TYR A 518 -30.86 23.94 30.89
C TYR A 518 -31.76 22.73 31.03
N GLN A 519 -31.43 21.62 30.36
CA GLN A 519 -32.16 20.36 30.49
C GLN A 519 -32.08 19.83 31.92
N VAL A 520 -30.89 19.81 32.53
CA VAL A 520 -30.69 19.38 33.93
C VAL A 520 -31.45 20.28 34.92
N GLN A 521 -31.57 21.59 34.63
CA GLN A 521 -32.38 22.52 35.44
C GLN A 521 -33.90 22.39 35.22
N GLY A 522 -34.36 21.52 34.30
CA GLY A 522 -35.77 21.42 33.93
C GLY A 522 -36.29 22.63 33.12
N LYS A 523 -35.40 23.46 32.57
CA LYS A 523 -35.75 24.60 31.71
C LYS A 523 -35.95 24.13 30.26
N TRP A 524 -36.95 23.29 30.04
CA TRP A 524 -37.19 22.57 28.78
C TRP A 524 -37.26 23.48 27.54
N ALA A 525 -37.93 24.63 27.65
CA ALA A 525 -38.03 25.58 26.53
C ALA A 525 -36.67 26.17 26.12
N ALA A 526 -35.82 26.50 27.10
CA ALA A 526 -34.48 27.03 26.84
C ALA A 526 -33.53 25.95 26.31
N ALA A 527 -33.61 24.73 26.85
CA ALA A 527 -32.85 23.58 26.39
C ALA A 527 -33.20 23.23 24.93
N ARG A 528 -34.49 23.14 24.60
CA ARG A 528 -34.96 22.88 23.23
C ARG A 528 -34.47 23.92 22.25
N LYS A 529 -34.58 25.21 22.60
CA LYS A 529 -34.08 26.30 21.75
C LYS A 529 -32.60 26.12 21.43
N ALA A 530 -31.78 25.84 22.45
CA ALA A 530 -30.35 25.61 22.28
C ALA A 530 -30.07 24.40 21.37
N TYR A 531 -30.73 23.26 21.59
CA TYR A 531 -30.51 22.08 20.75
C TYR A 531 -31.00 22.27 19.30
N THR A 532 -32.14 22.93 19.09
CA THR A 532 -32.61 23.23 17.72
C THR A 532 -31.63 24.14 16.98
N GLU A 533 -31.06 25.14 17.67
CA GLU A 533 -30.00 25.98 17.11
C GLU A 533 -28.74 25.15 16.78
N THR A 534 -28.32 24.28 17.70
CA THR A 534 -27.19 23.35 17.47
C THR A 534 -27.41 22.46 16.25
N ILE A 535 -28.59 21.86 16.09
CA ILE A 535 -28.93 21.01 14.94
C ILE A 535 -28.79 21.82 13.64
N ALA A 536 -29.41 23.00 13.60
CA ALA A 536 -29.39 23.84 12.40
C ALA A 536 -27.98 24.27 11.98
N GLN A 537 -27.09 24.56 12.94
CA GLN A 537 -25.69 24.90 12.65
C GLN A 537 -24.86 23.68 12.28
N SER A 538 -25.08 22.55 12.96
CA SER A 538 -24.35 21.29 12.68
C SER A 538 -24.63 20.79 11.27
N GLN A 539 -25.88 20.92 10.79
CA GLN A 539 -26.27 20.59 9.41
C GLN A 539 -25.58 21.47 8.38
N LYS A 540 -25.39 22.77 8.67
CA LYS A 540 -24.67 23.69 7.78
C LYS A 540 -23.18 23.40 7.72
N SER A 541 -22.58 23.00 8.84
CA SER A 541 -21.14 22.75 8.94
C SER A 541 -20.74 21.28 8.69
N GLY A 542 -21.69 20.38 8.43
CA GLY A 542 -21.44 18.94 8.29
C GLY A 542 -20.97 18.24 9.57
N ASN A 543 -21.25 18.80 10.76
CA ASN A 543 -20.81 18.23 12.04
C ASN A 543 -21.82 17.16 12.53
N LEU A 544 -21.74 15.98 11.92
CA LEU A 544 -22.68 14.88 12.14
C LEU A 544 -22.80 14.45 13.60
N MET A 545 -21.68 14.38 14.33
CA MET A 545 -21.65 13.96 15.74
C MET A 545 -22.45 14.92 16.64
N THR A 546 -22.33 16.22 16.38
CA THR A 546 -23.04 17.23 17.17
C THR A 546 -24.53 17.28 16.80
N GLU A 547 -24.88 17.04 15.53
CA GLU A 547 -26.28 16.87 15.10
C GLU A 547 -26.94 15.68 15.80
N ILE A 548 -26.26 14.53 15.83
CA ILE A 548 -26.73 13.32 16.52
C ILE A 548 -26.97 13.61 18.00
N ALA A 549 -25.97 14.16 18.70
CA ALA A 549 -26.08 14.44 20.14
C ALA A 549 -27.24 15.40 20.45
N ALA A 550 -27.39 16.48 19.68
CA ALA A 550 -28.47 17.44 19.86
C ALA A 550 -29.85 16.85 19.56
N THR A 551 -29.97 16.04 18.51
CA THR A 551 -31.23 15.38 18.12
C THR A 551 -31.67 14.35 19.17
N THR A 552 -30.73 13.60 19.74
CA THR A 552 -31.00 12.69 20.87
C THR A 552 -31.55 13.46 22.07
N CYS A 553 -30.95 14.59 22.44
CA CYS A 553 -31.45 15.41 23.55
C CYS A 553 -32.84 16.01 23.27
N VAL A 554 -33.14 16.42 22.03
CA VAL A 554 -34.50 16.85 21.65
C VAL A 554 -35.50 15.71 21.82
N GLY A 555 -35.15 14.49 21.41
CA GLY A 555 -35.97 13.29 21.61
C GLY A 555 -36.28 13.02 23.10
N GLN A 556 -35.26 13.13 23.96
CA GLN A 556 -35.43 12.98 25.42
C GLN A 556 -36.35 14.05 26.03
N ILE A 557 -36.26 15.30 25.58
CA ILE A 557 -37.16 16.37 26.03
C ILE A 557 -38.61 16.07 25.59
N GLN A 558 -38.80 15.65 24.33
CA GLN A 558 -40.12 15.29 23.81
C GLN A 558 -40.73 14.09 24.55
N GLU A 559 -39.92 13.10 24.90
CA GLU A 559 -40.32 11.96 25.75
C GLU A 559 -40.80 12.46 27.12
N ALA A 560 -40.01 13.31 27.79
CA ALA A 560 -40.36 13.87 29.10
C ALA A 560 -41.64 14.73 29.09
N GLU A 561 -41.99 15.33 27.94
CA GLU A 561 -43.24 16.08 27.74
C GLU A 561 -44.41 15.24 27.22
N ASN A 562 -44.28 13.90 27.17
CA ASN A 562 -45.26 12.96 26.64
C ASN A 562 -45.62 13.17 25.15
N GLN A 563 -44.69 13.68 24.34
CA GLN A 563 -44.83 13.85 22.89
C GLN A 563 -44.29 12.63 22.13
N ALA A 564 -44.84 11.45 22.41
CA ALA A 564 -44.37 10.14 21.93
C ALA A 564 -44.06 10.09 20.42
N HIS A 565 -44.96 10.60 19.57
CA HIS A 565 -44.76 10.59 18.12
C HIS A 565 -43.57 11.44 17.65
N GLN A 566 -43.34 12.60 18.29
CA GLN A 566 -42.23 13.48 17.93
C GLN A 566 -40.90 12.92 18.46
N ALA A 567 -40.89 12.38 19.67
CA ALA A 567 -39.73 11.71 20.25
C ALA A 567 -39.26 10.54 19.37
N ALA A 568 -40.20 9.70 18.89
CA ALA A 568 -39.89 8.59 18.00
C ALA A 568 -39.29 9.06 16.65
N ALA A 569 -39.78 10.18 16.10
CA ALA A 569 -39.23 10.76 14.88
C ALA A 569 -37.78 11.24 15.08
N SER A 570 -37.50 11.91 16.21
CA SER A 570 -36.15 12.36 16.56
C SER A 570 -35.18 11.18 16.71
N PHE A 571 -35.57 10.11 17.40
CA PHE A 571 -34.71 8.93 17.56
C PHE A 571 -34.50 8.16 16.25
N ARG A 572 -35.51 8.06 15.38
CA ARG A 572 -35.32 7.46 14.04
C ARG A 572 -34.36 8.29 13.18
N ARG A 573 -34.46 9.61 13.24
CA ARG A 573 -33.51 10.50 12.55
C ARG A 573 -32.07 10.26 13.00
N VAL A 574 -31.84 10.02 14.30
CA VAL A 574 -30.51 9.66 14.82
C VAL A 574 -30.02 8.36 14.19
N LEU A 575 -30.87 7.33 14.07
CA LEU A 575 -30.49 6.05 13.45
C LEU A 575 -30.18 6.23 11.95
N ASP A 576 -30.98 7.01 11.23
CA ASP A 576 -30.73 7.33 9.80
C ASP A 576 -29.40 8.06 9.59
N LEU A 577 -28.99 8.90 10.55
CA LEU A 577 -27.73 9.65 10.51
C LEU A 577 -26.50 8.79 10.83
N ILE A 578 -26.64 7.71 11.61
CA ILE A 578 -25.52 6.89 12.09
C ILE A 578 -25.08 5.84 11.05
N GLY A 579 -25.98 5.29 10.23
CA GLY A 579 -25.66 4.16 9.33
C GLY A 579 -25.46 2.83 10.09
N ASP A 580 -24.78 1.84 9.49
CA ASP A 580 -24.64 0.49 10.07
C ASP A 580 -23.59 0.38 11.22
N PRO A 581 -23.83 -0.48 12.24
CA PRO A 581 -23.27 -0.38 13.61
C PRO A 581 -21.87 -1.01 13.87
N PRO A 582 -21.24 -0.75 15.06
CA PRO A 582 -21.85 -0.15 16.26
C PRO A 582 -21.20 1.17 16.74
N TRP A 583 -22.06 2.16 16.95
CA TRP A 583 -21.75 3.39 17.69
C TRP A 583 -22.57 3.45 19.00
N PRO A 584 -21.99 3.87 20.14
CA PRO A 584 -22.70 4.02 21.41
C PRO A 584 -23.95 4.93 21.37
N ALA A 585 -23.96 5.93 20.49
CA ALA A 585 -25.11 6.83 20.30
C ALA A 585 -26.36 6.12 19.73
N ALA A 586 -26.17 5.02 18.99
CA ALA A 586 -27.28 4.20 18.50
C ALA A 586 -28.01 3.49 19.65
N CYS A 587 -27.30 3.14 20.73
CA CYS A 587 -27.91 2.50 21.90
C CYS A 587 -28.93 3.42 22.58
N GLU A 588 -28.64 4.72 22.72
CA GLU A 588 -29.56 5.68 23.34
C GLU A 588 -30.82 5.89 22.50
N ALA A 589 -30.69 6.01 21.17
CA ALA A 589 -31.84 6.14 20.27
C ALA A 589 -32.71 4.86 20.26
N CYS A 590 -32.09 3.67 20.26
CA CYS A 590 -32.80 2.40 20.36
C CYS A 590 -33.54 2.25 21.70
N VAL A 591 -32.90 2.62 22.82
CA VAL A 591 -33.53 2.62 24.15
C VAL A 591 -34.69 3.61 24.21
N GLY A 592 -34.54 4.80 23.64
CA GLY A 592 -35.62 5.79 23.53
C GLY A 592 -36.83 5.27 22.75
N LEU A 593 -36.61 4.64 21.59
CA LEU A 593 -37.68 4.01 20.81
C LEU A 593 -38.37 2.88 21.57
N ALA A 594 -37.62 2.06 22.30
CA ALA A 594 -38.15 0.95 23.11
C ALA A 594 -38.94 1.40 24.35
N ARG A 595 -38.85 2.67 24.77
CA ARG A 595 -39.69 3.25 25.85
C ARG A 595 -40.99 3.84 25.32
N ILE A 596 -40.99 4.25 24.05
CA ILE A 596 -42.15 4.86 23.38
C ILE A 596 -43.11 3.80 22.84
N HIS A 597 -42.56 2.69 22.36
CA HIS A 597 -43.28 1.50 21.89
C HIS A 597 -43.43 0.49 23.01
#